data_AF-I0FD48-F1
#
_entry.id   AF-I0FD48-F1
#
_cell.length_a   1.000
_cell.length_b   1.000
_cell.length_c   1.000
_cell.angle_alpha   90.00
_cell.angle_beta   90.00
_cell.angle_gamma   90.00
#
_symmetry.space_group_name_H-M   'P 1'
#
loop_
_entity.id
_entity.type
_entity.pdbx_description
1 polymer ?
#
loop_
_entity_poly.entity_id
_entity_poly.type
_entity_poly.pdbx_seq_one_letter_code
_entity_poly.pdbx_strand_id
1 'polypeptide(L)'
;MLQSQLFVKKCKRCISKDEVLMNNVKNVENVFYDFLKVFDKKALENMFNYYYENFDFDKGIYDFIDKFIPMIDFLSLEILEHEFNFDEKRIILDIFDASACTMKSNQLSEFAKAIVSLGILS
;
A
#
# COMPACT_ATOMS: atom_id res chain seq x y z
N MET A 1 -12.99 1.97 -1.66
CA MET A 1 -12.39 3.26 -1.32
C MET A 1 -12.64 3.73 0.13
N LEU A 2 -13.10 2.89 1.08
CA LEU A 2 -13.26 3.35 2.48
C LEU A 2 -11.92 3.24 3.23
N GLN A 3 -11.17 2.17 3.00
CA GLN A 3 -9.89 1.95 3.66
C GLN A 3 -8.83 2.96 3.21
N SER A 4 -8.70 3.23 1.91
CA SER A 4 -7.79 4.27 1.41
C SER A 4 -8.11 5.65 1.96
N GLN A 5 -9.38 6.03 2.06
CA GLN A 5 -9.77 7.30 2.69
C GLN A 5 -9.38 7.37 4.17
N LEU A 6 -9.55 6.27 4.92
CA LEU A 6 -9.12 6.17 6.31
C LEU A 6 -7.60 6.26 6.44
N PHE A 7 -6.86 5.60 5.55
CA PHE A 7 -5.40 5.69 5.45
C PHE A 7 -4.95 7.13 5.21
N VAL A 8 -5.46 7.79 4.16
CA VAL A 8 -5.16 9.20 3.83
C VAL A 8 -5.46 10.11 5.03
N LYS A 9 -6.59 9.91 5.70
CA LYS A 9 -6.96 10.69 6.89
C LYS A 9 -5.99 10.48 8.05
N LYS A 10 -5.51 9.26 8.28
CA LYS A 10 -4.48 8.98 9.29
C LYS A 10 -3.16 9.66 8.93
N CYS A 11 -2.69 9.53 7.68
CA CYS A 11 -1.47 10.19 7.23
C CYS A 11 -1.55 11.71 7.40
N LYS A 12 -2.64 12.34 6.96
CA LYS A 12 -2.87 13.80 7.09
C LYS A 12 -2.81 14.30 8.54
N ARG A 13 -3.19 13.47 9.52
CA ARG A 13 -3.13 13.82 10.96
C ARG A 13 -1.72 13.76 11.53
N CYS A 14 -0.81 13.02 10.90
CA CYS A 14 0.56 12.83 11.35
C CYS A 14 1.55 13.75 10.60
N ILE A 15 1.07 14.57 9.68
CA ILE A 15 1.87 15.53 8.92
C ILE A 15 1.81 16.89 9.60
N SER A 16 2.98 17.51 9.78
CA SER A 16 3.10 18.89 10.24
C SER A 16 3.67 19.75 9.12
N LYS A 17 3.13 20.96 8.95
CA LYS A 17 3.61 21.93 7.94
C LYS A 17 4.97 22.53 8.31
N ASP A 18 5.30 22.53 9.60
CA ASP A 18 6.55 23.10 10.12
C ASP A 18 7.68 22.06 10.18
N GLU A 19 7.39 20.80 9.83
CA GLU A 19 8.35 19.70 9.80
C GLU A 19 9.03 19.58 8.43
N VAL A 20 10.27 19.09 8.45
CA VAL A 20 11.01 18.78 7.23
C VAL A 20 10.30 17.62 6.50
N LEU A 21 10.24 17.69 5.17
CA LEU A 21 9.56 16.70 4.34
C LEU A 21 9.95 15.25 4.67
N MET A 22 11.23 14.99 4.96
CA MET A 22 11.71 13.66 5.35
C MET A 22 11.07 13.14 6.65
N ASN A 23 10.82 13.99 7.64
CA ASN A 23 10.14 13.59 8.87
C ASN A 23 8.67 13.26 8.60
N ASN A 24 8.02 14.04 7.72
CA ASN A 24 6.67 13.74 7.27
C ASN A 24 6.59 12.40 6.51
N VAL A 25 7.58 12.07 5.68
CA VAL A 25 7.68 10.75 5.02
C VAL A 25 7.78 9.63 6.05
N LYS A 26 8.64 9.75 7.07
CA LYS A 26 8.73 8.76 8.15
C LYS A 26 7.43 8.59 8.94
N ASN A 27 6.69 9.68 9.15
CA ASN A 27 5.37 9.61 9.78
C ASN A 27 4.38 8.85 8.90
N VAL A 28 4.40 9.07 7.59
CA VAL A 28 3.58 8.30 6.63
C VAL A 28 3.98 6.83 6.62
N GLU A 29 5.28 6.52 6.64
CA GLU A 29 5.80 5.15 6.73
C GLU A 29 5.27 4.41 7.97
N ASN A 30 5.32 5.05 9.13
CA ASN A 30 4.79 4.47 10.37
C ASN A 30 3.28 4.20 10.29
N VAL A 31 2.52 5.14 9.70
CA VAL A 31 1.08 4.95 9.47
C VAL A 31 0.83 3.80 8.50
N PHE A 32 1.62 3.69 7.44
CA PHE A 32 1.53 2.64 6.44
C PHE A 32 1.70 1.25 7.06
N TYR A 33 2.75 1.04 7.86
CA TYR A 33 2.97 -0.25 8.53
C TYR A 33 1.89 -0.57 9.58
N ASP A 34 1.42 0.39 10.38
CA ASP A 34 0.31 0.13 11.31
C ASP A 34 -1.00 -0.19 10.57
N PHE A 35 -1.26 0.49 9.44
CA PHE A 35 -2.47 0.29 8.66
C PHE A 35 -2.54 -1.11 8.05
N LEU A 36 -1.41 -1.61 7.54
CA LEU A 36 -1.31 -2.90 6.87
C LEU A 36 -0.68 -4.01 7.73
N LYS A 37 -0.61 -3.85 9.05
CA LYS A 37 0.09 -4.78 9.98
C LYS A 37 -0.36 -6.25 9.95
N VAL A 38 -1.42 -6.57 9.23
CA VAL A 38 -1.87 -7.94 8.99
C VAL A 38 -1.02 -8.67 7.94
N PHE A 39 -0.30 -7.92 7.11
CA PHE A 39 0.62 -8.43 6.10
C PHE A 39 2.05 -8.53 6.64
N ASP A 40 2.89 -9.31 5.96
CA ASP A 40 4.30 -9.44 6.30
C ASP A 40 5.04 -8.09 6.17
N LYS A 41 5.81 -7.73 7.21
CA LYS A 41 6.49 -6.45 7.28
C LYS A 41 7.52 -6.26 6.17
N LYS A 42 8.27 -7.30 5.80
CA LYS A 42 9.32 -7.20 4.79
C LYS A 42 8.72 -6.97 3.40
N ALA A 43 7.60 -7.63 3.10
CA ALA A 43 6.87 -7.37 1.87
C ALA A 43 6.30 -5.94 1.82
N LEU A 44 5.80 -5.43 2.95
CA LEU A 44 5.37 -4.02 3.06
C LEU A 44 6.54 -3.04 2.90
N GLU A 45 7.70 -3.33 3.46
CA GLU A 45 8.91 -2.51 3.28
C GLU A 45 9.29 -2.40 1.80
N ASN A 46 9.25 -3.51 1.05
CA ASN A 46 9.49 -3.49 -0.40
C ASN A 46 8.48 -2.60 -1.15
N MET A 47 7.20 -2.72 -0.81
CA MET A 47 6.15 -1.88 -1.40
C MET A 47 6.37 -0.39 -1.09
N PHE A 48 6.66 -0.05 0.17
CA PHE A 48 6.88 1.34 0.57
C PHE A 48 8.08 1.93 -0.16
N ASN A 49 9.19 1.18 -0.23
CA ASN A 49 10.39 1.58 -0.94
C ASN A 49 10.12 1.84 -2.43
N TYR A 50 9.32 1.00 -3.10
CA TYR A 50 8.94 1.24 -4.49
C TYR A 50 8.28 2.61 -4.68
N TYR A 51 7.29 2.97 -3.85
CA TYR A 51 6.65 4.29 -3.97
C TYR A 51 7.56 5.44 -3.54
N TYR A 52 8.43 5.21 -2.57
CA TYR A 52 9.41 6.19 -2.09
C TYR A 52 10.50 6.50 -3.13
N GLU A 53 11.05 5.48 -3.80
CA GLU A 53 12.04 5.65 -4.87
C GLU A 53 11.46 6.38 -6.08
N ASN A 54 10.15 6.21 -6.32
CA ASN A 54 9.40 6.91 -7.35
C ASN A 54 8.73 8.20 -6.85
N PHE A 55 9.10 8.69 -5.66
CA PHE A 55 8.50 9.90 -5.09
C PHE A 55 9.08 11.17 -5.74
N ASP A 56 8.18 12.01 -6.26
CA ASP A 56 8.53 13.32 -6.80
C ASP A 56 8.43 14.36 -5.67
N PHE A 57 9.59 14.75 -5.14
CA PHE A 57 9.70 15.69 -4.03
C PHE A 57 9.06 17.06 -4.34
N ASP A 58 8.99 17.46 -5.62
CA ASP A 58 8.40 18.73 -6.04
C ASP A 58 6.87 18.73 -5.93
N LYS A 59 6.24 17.55 -6.01
CA LYS A 59 4.78 17.39 -5.82
C LYS A 59 4.38 17.31 -4.34
N GLY A 60 5.35 17.06 -3.46
CA GLY A 60 5.18 17.12 -2.01
C GLY A 60 4.43 15.93 -1.39
N ILE A 61 4.28 15.96 -0.07
CA ILE A 61 3.86 14.79 0.72
C ILE A 61 2.43 14.29 0.41
N TYR A 62 1.51 15.15 -0.03
CA TYR A 62 0.15 14.71 -0.30
C TYR A 62 0.07 13.89 -1.59
N ASP A 63 0.82 14.27 -2.63
CA ASP A 63 0.96 13.46 -3.84
C ASP A 63 1.58 12.09 -3.51
N PHE A 64 2.59 12.06 -2.63
CA PHE A 64 3.17 10.82 -2.15
C PHE A 64 2.13 9.87 -1.54
N ILE A 65 1.27 10.38 -0.64
CA ILE A 65 0.24 9.58 0.02
C ILE A 65 -0.78 9.04 -1.01
N ASP A 66 -1.16 9.87 -1.98
CA ASP A 66 -2.17 9.50 -2.97
C ASP A 66 -1.70 8.33 -3.86
N LYS A 67 -0.39 8.18 -4.09
CA LYS A 67 0.17 7.02 -4.83
C LYS A 67 -0.11 5.66 -4.16
N PHE A 68 -0.31 5.63 -2.84
CA PHE A 68 -0.63 4.39 -2.14
C PHE A 68 -2.10 3.98 -2.28
N ILE A 69 -3.00 4.88 -2.70
CA ILE A 69 -4.45 4.63 -2.70
C ILE A 69 -4.83 3.36 -3.45
N PRO A 70 -4.37 3.12 -4.71
CA PRO A 70 -4.74 1.91 -5.44
C PRO A 70 -4.30 0.64 -4.72
N MET A 71 -3.09 0.62 -4.19
CA MET A 71 -2.58 -0.55 -3.50
C MET A 71 -3.30 -0.79 -2.16
N ILE A 72 -3.63 0.27 -1.42
CA ILE A 72 -4.43 0.16 -0.19
C ILE A 72 -5.83 -0.38 -0.49
N ASP A 73 -6.49 0.13 -1.53
CA ASP A 73 -7.81 -0.36 -1.95
C ASP A 73 -7.74 -1.85 -2.31
N PHE A 74 -6.70 -2.27 -3.03
CA PHE A 74 -6.50 -3.68 -3.41
C PHE A 74 -6.23 -4.60 -2.23
N LEU A 75 -5.28 -4.25 -1.37
CA LEU A 75 -4.97 -5.04 -0.17
C LEU A 75 -6.15 -5.09 0.81
N SER A 76 -7.07 -4.13 0.71
CA SER A 76 -8.31 -4.09 1.47
C SER A 76 -9.48 -4.82 0.79
N LEU A 77 -9.26 -5.47 -0.36
CA LEU A 77 -10.26 -6.16 -1.18
C LEU A 77 -11.43 -5.25 -1.60
N GLU A 78 -11.17 -3.97 -1.79
CA GLU A 78 -12.16 -3.00 -2.29
C GLU A 78 -12.14 -2.95 -3.83
N ILE A 79 -13.26 -2.50 -4.43
CA ILE A 79 -13.41 -2.39 -5.90
C ILE A 79 -12.37 -1.41 -6.47
N LEU A 80 -11.70 -1.79 -7.55
CA LEU A 80 -10.64 -1.02 -8.19
C LEU A 80 -10.99 -0.62 -9.62
N GLU A 81 -10.67 0.62 -9.96
CA GLU A 81 -10.61 1.15 -11.33
C GLU A 81 -9.16 1.42 -11.76
N HIS A 82 -8.17 0.86 -11.05
CA HIS A 82 -6.74 1.07 -11.32
C HIS A 82 -6.14 -0.10 -12.11
N GLU A 83 -5.41 0.21 -13.17
CA GLU A 83 -4.62 -0.75 -13.93
C GLU A 83 -3.19 -0.79 -13.37
N PHE A 84 -2.89 -1.84 -12.59
CA PHE A 84 -1.56 -2.02 -12.01
C PHE A 84 -0.51 -2.31 -13.08
N ASN A 85 0.63 -1.64 -13.00
CA ASN A 85 1.78 -1.91 -13.87
C ASN A 85 2.52 -3.20 -13.46
N PHE A 86 3.52 -3.61 -14.24
CA PHE A 86 4.26 -4.85 -13.99
C PHE A 86 4.92 -4.90 -12.60
N ASP A 87 5.55 -3.81 -12.16
CA ASP A 87 6.25 -3.76 -10.87
C ASP A 87 5.25 -3.80 -9.71
N GLU A 88 4.12 -3.09 -9.82
CA GLU A 88 3.05 -3.14 -8.83
C GLU A 88 2.44 -4.54 -8.72
N LYS A 89 2.19 -5.20 -9.85
CA LYS A 89 1.71 -6.58 -9.89
C LYS A 89 2.70 -7.54 -9.22
N ARG A 90 4.00 -7.35 -9.43
CA ARG A 90 5.04 -8.13 -8.76
C ARG A 90 5.03 -7.90 -7.25
N ILE A 91 4.94 -6.65 -6.79
CA ILE A 91 4.84 -6.32 -5.36
C ILE A 91 3.62 -6.99 -4.72
N ILE A 92 2.48 -6.98 -5.40
CA ILE A 92 1.27 -7.67 -4.96
C ILE A 92 1.53 -9.17 -4.75
N LEU A 93 2.20 -9.82 -5.70
CA LEU A 93 2.54 -11.24 -5.59
C LEU A 93 3.50 -11.51 -4.44
N ASP A 94 4.51 -10.66 -4.24
CA ASP A 94 5.45 -10.77 -3.12
C ASP A 94 4.72 -10.65 -1.77
N ILE A 95 3.75 -9.73 -1.66
CA ILE A 95 2.90 -9.59 -0.47
C ILE A 95 2.05 -10.83 -0.25
N PHE A 96 1.46 -11.40 -1.31
CA PHE A 96 0.66 -12.62 -1.22
C PHE A 96 1.49 -13.83 -0.75
N ASP A 97 2.65 -14.06 -1.36
CA ASP A 97 3.54 -15.18 -1.02
C ASP A 97 4.02 -15.06 0.43
N ALA A 98 4.46 -13.88 0.86
CA ALA A 98 4.88 -13.63 2.24
C ALA A 98 3.72 -13.79 3.25
N SER A 99 2.49 -13.54 2.82
CA SER A 99 1.29 -13.66 3.67
C SER A 99 0.73 -15.08 3.75
N ALA A 100 1.17 -16.01 2.91
CA ALA A 100 0.66 -17.38 2.85
C ALA A 100 0.82 -18.15 4.18
N CYS A 101 1.83 -17.79 4.98
CA CYS A 101 2.13 -18.41 6.26
C CYS A 101 1.52 -17.70 7.48
N THR A 102 0.98 -16.49 7.31
CA THR A 102 0.55 -15.62 8.41
C THR A 102 -0.94 -15.27 8.36
N MET A 103 -1.56 -15.27 7.18
CA MET A 103 -2.98 -15.00 7.01
C MET A 103 -3.86 -16.22 7.24
N LYS A 104 -5.12 -15.99 7.65
CA LYS A 104 -6.13 -17.05 7.74
C LYS A 104 -6.49 -17.55 6.35
N SER A 105 -6.77 -18.86 6.23
CA SER A 105 -7.07 -19.53 4.96
C SER A 105 -8.21 -18.88 4.15
N ASN A 106 -9.26 -18.37 4.82
CA ASN A 106 -10.35 -17.66 4.16
C ASN A 106 -9.89 -16.33 3.55
N GLN A 107 -9.12 -15.53 4.28
CA GLN A 107 -8.57 -14.26 3.81
C GLN A 107 -7.57 -14.46 2.67
N LEU A 108 -6.70 -15.46 2.80
CA LEU A 108 -5.76 -15.83 1.74
C LEU A 108 -6.49 -16.26 0.45
N SER A 109 -7.61 -16.98 0.58
CA SER A 109 -8.42 -17.40 -0.56
C SER A 109 -9.10 -16.23 -1.27
N GLU A 110 -9.61 -15.24 -0.51
CA GLU A 110 -10.17 -14.02 -1.10
C GLU A 110 -9.10 -13.18 -1.80
N PHE A 111 -7.92 -13.10 -1.19
CA PHE A 111 -6.80 -12.38 -1.77
C PHE A 111 -6.31 -13.03 -3.07
N ALA A 112 -6.21 -14.37 -3.11
CA ALA A 112 -5.90 -15.11 -4.33
C ALA A 112 -6.92 -14.84 -5.45
N LYS A 113 -8.23 -14.79 -5.13
CA LYS A 113 -9.27 -14.45 -6.11
C LYS A 113 -9.12 -13.03 -6.66
N ALA A 114 -8.77 -12.08 -5.80
CA ALA A 114 -8.52 -10.70 -6.22
C ALA A 114 -7.31 -10.63 -7.18
N ILE A 115 -6.21 -11.33 -6.89
CA ILE A 115 -5.03 -11.42 -7.75
C ILE A 115 -5.37 -12.00 -9.13
N VAL A 116 -6.14 -13.09 -9.17
CA VAL A 116 -6.60 -13.70 -10.44
C VAL A 116 -7.46 -12.70 -11.22
N SER A 117 -8.34 -11.96 -10.55
CA SER A 117 -9.24 -10.98 -11.17
C SER A 117 -8.50 -9.79 -11.78
N LEU A 118 -7.31 -9.46 -11.27
CA LEU A 118 -6.43 -8.42 -11.84
C LEU A 118 -5.72 -8.85 -13.14
N GLY A 119 -5.88 -10.10 -13.59
CA GLY A 119 -5.11 -10.63 -14.71
C GLY A 119 -3.60 -10.63 -14.43
N ILE A 120 -3.21 -10.78 -13.16
CA ILE A 120 -1.79 -10.90 -12.78
C ILE A 120 -1.23 -12.26 -13.21
N LEU A 121 -2.09 -13.28 -13.28
CA LEU A 121 -1.73 -14.67 -13.60
C LEU A 121 -2.17 -15.11 -15.01
N SER A 122 -2.52 -14.17 -15.89
CA SER A 122 -2.91 -14.43 -17.29
C SER A 122 -1.80 -14.10 -18.28
#